data_AF-A0A3M2BAE5-F1
#
_entry.id   AF-A0A3M2BAE5-F1
#
_cell.length_a   1.000
_cell.length_b   1.000
_cell.length_c   1.000
_cell.angle_alpha   90.00
_cell.angle_beta   90.00
_cell.angle_gamma   90.00
#
_symmetry.space_group_name_H-M   'P 1'
#
loop_
_entity.id
_entity.type
_entity.pdbx_description
1 polymer ?
#
loop_
_entity_poly.entity_id
_entity_poly.type
_entity_poly.pdbx_seq_one_letter_code
_entity_poly.pdbx_strand_id
1 'polypeptide(L)'
;MITPTTGLDAAQAHTLMHASTTGQWFAQAALVFAAYALTLALSGPLVRYFVLPRGTRTSWPPEGEAPARGWPRFDPSAVIGKCENIITVTLVLSGNEAGLALIFAAKSLVRSDAIKRDPGFYLGGTLVNLVWGLLVASGARVLLAIG
;
A
#
# COMPACT_ATOMS: atom_id res chain seq x y z
N MET A 1 47.79 -24.10 35.28
CA MET A 1 46.40 -24.51 35.56
C MET A 1 45.51 -23.51 34.83
N ILE A 2 45.09 -23.82 33.60
CA ILE A 2 44.30 -22.94 32.75
C ILE A 2 42.88 -23.49 32.77
N THR A 3 41.95 -22.73 33.35
CA THR A 3 40.52 -23.05 33.42
C THR A 3 39.87 -22.89 32.05
N PRO A 4 38.89 -23.74 31.67
CA PRO A 4 38.20 -23.66 30.39
C PRO A 4 37.14 -22.54 30.45
N THR A 5 37.34 -21.44 29.72
CA THR A 5 36.36 -20.33 29.57
C THR A 5 35.32 -20.58 28.46
N THR A 6 35.41 -21.72 27.77
CA THR A 6 34.64 -22.02 26.54
C THR A 6 33.12 -22.02 26.72
N GLY A 7 32.59 -22.23 27.93
CA GLY A 7 31.14 -22.26 28.19
C GLY A 7 30.48 -20.89 28.35
N LEU A 8 31.18 -19.90 28.91
CA LEU A 8 30.67 -18.53 29.10
C LEU A 8 30.69 -17.74 27.79
N ASP A 9 31.74 -17.91 26.99
CA ASP A 9 31.87 -17.29 25.67
C ASP A 9 30.82 -17.83 24.68
N ALA A 10 30.50 -19.12 24.75
CA ALA A 10 29.46 -19.73 23.92
C ALA A 10 28.04 -19.25 24.29
N ALA A 11 27.73 -19.14 25.59
CA ALA A 11 26.45 -18.62 26.05
C ALA A 11 26.27 -17.13 25.74
N GLN A 12 27.34 -16.34 25.84
CA GLN A 12 27.35 -14.94 25.45
C GLN A 12 27.21 -14.76 23.94
N ALA A 13 27.91 -15.57 23.14
CA ALA A 13 27.76 -15.57 21.67
C ALA A 13 26.34 -15.95 21.22
N HIS A 14 25.74 -16.95 21.85
CA HIS A 14 24.37 -17.38 21.54
C HIS A 14 23.33 -16.30 21.91
N THR A 15 23.53 -15.62 23.04
CA THR A 15 22.67 -14.50 23.48
C THR A 15 22.79 -13.30 22.55
N LEU A 16 24.01 -12.95 22.11
CA LEU A 16 24.26 -11.85 21.18
C LEU A 16 23.71 -12.14 19.78
N MET A 17 23.80 -13.38 19.29
CA MET A 17 23.16 -13.78 18.02
C MET A 17 21.64 -13.64 18.10
N HIS A 18 20.98 -14.15 19.14
CA HIS A 18 19.51 -14.02 19.28
C HIS A 18 19.02 -12.58 19.46
N ALA A 19 19.79 -11.74 20.16
CA ALA A 19 19.49 -10.31 20.29
C ALA A 19 19.56 -9.58 18.94
N SER A 20 20.56 -9.91 18.11
CA SER A 20 20.73 -9.32 16.77
C SER A 20 19.59 -9.68 15.81
N THR A 21 19.16 -10.95 15.79
CA THR A 21 18.09 -11.42 14.90
C THR A 21 16.71 -10.89 15.28
N THR A 22 16.46 -10.73 16.58
CA THR A 22 15.16 -10.27 17.08
C THR A 22 14.92 -8.79 16.74
N GLY A 23 15.96 -7.94 16.91
CA GLY A 23 15.88 -6.53 16.53
C GLY A 23 15.66 -6.32 15.03
N GLN A 24 16.29 -7.14 14.19
CA GLN A 24 16.11 -7.11 12.72
C GLN A 24 14.68 -7.45 12.31
N TRP A 25 14.08 -8.48 12.90
CA TRP A 25 12.70 -8.87 12.57
C TRP A 25 11.68 -7.79 12.92
N PHE A 26 11.86 -7.11 14.07
CA PHE A 26 11.01 -5.98 14.44
C PHE A 26 11.17 -4.80 13.48
N ALA A 27 12.40 -4.49 13.04
CA ALA A 27 12.64 -3.44 12.06
C ALA A 27 11.98 -3.74 10.71
N GLN A 28 12.10 -4.98 10.22
CA GLN A 28 11.47 -5.43 8.97
C GLN A 28 9.93 -5.37 9.08
N ALA A 29 9.36 -5.87 10.18
CA ALA A 29 7.92 -5.79 10.42
C ALA A 29 7.44 -4.33 10.48
N ALA A 30 8.13 -3.48 11.24
CA ALA A 30 7.80 -2.05 11.33
C ALA A 30 7.82 -1.37 9.96
N LEU A 31 8.78 -1.72 9.11
CA LEU A 31 8.89 -1.18 7.76
C LEU A 31 7.74 -1.63 6.86
N VAL A 32 7.32 -2.90 6.94
CA VAL A 32 6.13 -3.39 6.24
C VAL A 32 4.88 -2.63 6.71
N PHE A 33 4.67 -2.50 8.02
CA PHE A 33 3.54 -1.74 8.57
C PHE A 33 3.58 -0.26 8.14
N ALA A 34 4.76 0.36 8.13
CA ALA A 34 4.94 1.74 7.67
C ALA A 34 4.56 1.89 6.18
N ALA A 35 4.93 0.93 5.33
CA ALA A 35 4.57 0.95 3.92
C ALA A 35 3.05 0.92 3.70
N TYR A 36 2.33 0.04 4.42
CA TYR A 36 0.85 0.02 4.39
C TYR A 36 0.26 1.33 4.92
N ALA A 37 0.72 1.80 6.09
CA ALA A 37 0.20 2.99 6.73
C ALA A 37 0.40 4.24 5.85
N LEU A 38 1.60 4.42 5.31
CA LEU A 38 1.95 5.55 4.44
C LEU A 38 1.13 5.54 3.16
N THR A 39 0.98 4.36 2.54
CA THR A 39 0.17 4.21 1.33
C THR A 39 -1.31 4.54 1.62
N LEU A 40 -1.88 3.97 2.69
CA LEU A 40 -3.29 4.18 3.05
C LEU A 40 -3.58 5.61 3.51
N ALA A 41 -2.67 6.27 4.23
CA ALA A 41 -2.88 7.62 4.73
C ALA A 41 -2.74 8.68 3.62
N LEU A 42 -1.71 8.56 2.77
CA LEU A 42 -1.33 9.64 1.86
C LEU A 42 -1.92 9.52 0.46
N SER A 43 -2.37 8.34 0.02
CA SER A 43 -2.86 8.21 -1.37
C SER A 43 -4.12 9.04 -1.63
N GLY A 44 -5.02 9.15 -0.65
CA GLY A 44 -6.25 9.93 -0.77
C GLY A 44 -5.98 11.43 -0.99
N PRO A 45 -5.24 12.10 -0.09
CA PRO A 45 -4.80 13.48 -0.28
C PRO A 45 -4.06 13.70 -1.60
N LEU A 46 -3.19 12.77 -2.00
CA LEU A 46 -2.39 12.88 -3.21
C LEU A 46 -3.25 12.80 -4.48
N VAL A 47 -4.17 11.83 -4.55
CA VAL A 47 -5.16 11.74 -5.64
C VAL A 47 -6.01 13.01 -5.71
N ARG A 48 -6.51 13.50 -4.58
CA ARG A 48 -7.31 14.74 -4.54
C ARG A 48 -6.51 15.94 -5.05
N TYR A 49 -5.22 16.04 -4.69
CA TYR A 49 -4.36 17.14 -5.11
C TYR A 49 -4.13 17.18 -6.62
N PHE A 50 -3.90 16.02 -7.24
CA PHE A 50 -3.58 15.94 -8.68
C PHE A 50 -4.81 15.88 -9.58
N VAL A 51 -5.94 15.36 -9.10
CA VAL A 51 -7.06 14.96 -9.97
C VAL A 51 -8.30 15.84 -9.78
N LEU A 52 -8.57 16.31 -8.56
CA LEU A 52 -9.75 17.15 -8.33
C LEU A 52 -9.45 18.62 -8.63
N PRO A 53 -10.35 19.34 -9.32
CA PRO A 53 -10.26 20.78 -9.45
C PRO A 53 -10.26 21.44 -8.07
N ARG A 54 -9.38 22.43 -7.87
CA ARG A 54 -9.25 23.16 -6.61
C ARG A 54 -10.61 23.74 -6.19
N GLY A 55 -11.03 23.45 -4.95
CA GLY A 55 -12.30 23.93 -4.40
C GLY A 55 -13.50 22.99 -4.57
N THR A 56 -13.37 21.88 -5.30
CA THR A 56 -14.45 20.90 -5.44
C THR A 56 -14.56 20.04 -4.20
N ARG A 57 -15.68 20.12 -3.47
CA ARG A 57 -16.04 19.15 -2.42
C ARG A 57 -16.94 18.09 -3.04
N THR A 58 -16.41 16.91 -3.29
CA THR A 58 -17.23 15.73 -3.59
C THR A 58 -17.86 15.25 -2.28
N SER A 59 -19.15 15.52 -2.08
CA SER A 59 -19.92 14.94 -0.98
C SER A 59 -20.34 13.51 -1.34
N TRP A 60 -20.21 12.60 -0.38
CA TRP A 60 -20.83 11.28 -0.44
C TRP A 60 -21.92 11.22 0.65
N PRO A 61 -23.15 10.76 0.34
CA PRO A 61 -23.63 10.39 -1.00
C PRO A 61 -23.77 11.59 -1.95
N PRO A 62 -23.72 11.38 -3.27
CA PRO A 62 -23.92 12.44 -4.25
C PRO A 62 -25.34 13.01 -4.15
N GLU A 63 -25.49 14.28 -4.50
CA GLU A 63 -26.80 14.94 -4.60
C GLU A 63 -27.64 14.28 -5.70
N GLY A 64 -28.89 13.95 -5.40
CA GLY A 64 -29.82 13.34 -6.35
C GLY A 64 -30.70 12.23 -5.75
N GLU A 65 -31.48 11.59 -6.62
CA GLU A 65 -32.32 10.45 -6.23
C GLU A 65 -31.47 9.28 -5.76
N ALA A 66 -31.79 8.76 -4.58
CA ALA A 66 -31.15 7.57 -4.08
C ALA A 66 -31.58 6.34 -4.91
N PRO A 67 -30.65 5.40 -5.19
CA PRO A 67 -31.03 4.14 -5.81
C PRO A 67 -32.04 3.37 -4.94
N ALA A 68 -32.83 2.48 -5.54
CA ALA A 68 -33.93 1.77 -4.87
C ALA A 68 -33.54 1.00 -3.58
N ARG A 69 -32.26 0.64 -3.43
CA ARG A 69 -31.71 -0.03 -2.23
C ARG A 69 -30.93 0.90 -1.29
N GLY A 70 -30.99 2.20 -1.52
CA GLY A 70 -30.19 3.20 -0.80
C GLY A 70 -28.73 3.22 -1.24
N TRP A 71 -28.03 4.28 -0.84
CA TRP A 71 -26.59 4.42 -1.08
C TRP A 71 -25.79 3.47 -0.17
N PRO A 72 -24.66 2.91 -0.68
CA PRO A 72 -23.69 2.24 0.16
C PRO A 72 -23.25 3.09 1.37
N ARG A 73 -22.97 2.44 2.50
CA ARG A 73 -22.50 3.09 3.74
C ARG A 73 -21.23 3.94 3.54
N PHE A 74 -20.36 3.53 2.62
CA PHE A 74 -19.10 4.19 2.32
C PHE A 74 -19.03 4.53 0.83
N ASP A 75 -18.31 5.61 0.49
CA ASP A 75 -18.01 5.97 -0.90
C ASP A 75 -17.27 4.80 -1.59
N PRO A 76 -17.89 4.15 -2.61
CA PRO A 76 -17.28 3.06 -3.33
C PRO A 76 -15.93 3.43 -3.93
N SER A 77 -15.76 4.68 -4.40
CA SER A 77 -14.50 5.15 -4.98
C SER A 77 -13.38 5.16 -3.95
N ALA A 78 -13.67 5.64 -2.73
CA ALA A 78 -12.72 5.63 -1.63
C ALA A 78 -12.38 4.19 -1.20
N VAL A 79 -13.38 3.32 -1.05
CA VAL A 79 -13.18 1.91 -0.66
C VAL A 79 -12.31 1.18 -1.69
N ILE A 80 -12.64 1.30 -2.97
CA ILE A 80 -11.88 0.69 -4.07
C ILE A 80 -10.43 1.20 -4.06
N GLY A 81 -10.20 2.50 -3.86
CA GLY A 81 -8.84 3.06 -3.77
C GLY A 81 -8.04 2.50 -2.59
N LYS A 82 -8.68 2.22 -1.44
CA LYS A 82 -8.01 1.55 -0.31
C LYS A 82 -7.69 0.09 -0.63
N CYS A 83 -8.59 -0.64 -1.28
CA CYS A 83 -8.32 -2.00 -1.72
C CYS A 83 -7.14 -2.06 -2.70
N GLU A 84 -7.07 -1.13 -3.66
CA GLU A 84 -5.94 -1.01 -4.59
C GLU A 84 -4.61 -0.81 -3.86
N ASN A 85 -4.58 0.05 -2.85
CA ASN A 85 -3.37 0.28 -2.07
C ASN A 85 -2.89 -1.00 -1.37
N ILE A 86 -3.81 -1.72 -0.73
CA ILE A 86 -3.50 -2.98 -0.04
C ILE A 86 -2.93 -3.98 -1.05
N ILE A 87 -3.64 -4.20 -2.16
CA ILE A 87 -3.21 -5.14 -3.20
C ILE A 87 -1.84 -4.74 -3.77
N THR A 88 -1.61 -3.44 -4.02
CA THR A 88 -0.35 -2.93 -4.56
C THR A 88 0.81 -3.23 -3.63
N VAL A 89 0.70 -2.86 -2.35
CA VAL A 89 1.77 -3.11 -1.36
C VAL A 89 2.00 -4.61 -1.20
N THR A 90 0.94 -5.41 -1.05
CA THR A 90 1.05 -6.87 -0.91
C THR A 90 1.77 -7.50 -2.09
N LEU A 91 1.37 -7.17 -3.32
CA LEU A 91 1.90 -7.81 -4.52
C LEU A 91 3.34 -7.38 -4.81
N VAL A 92 3.70 -6.12 -4.59
CA VAL A 92 5.09 -5.66 -4.76
C VAL A 92 6.01 -6.30 -3.71
N LEU A 93 5.59 -6.33 -2.44
CA LEU A 93 6.41 -6.94 -1.38
C LEU A 93 6.54 -8.46 -1.53
N SER A 94 5.57 -9.13 -2.16
CA SER A 94 5.65 -10.55 -2.50
C SER A 94 6.32 -10.84 -3.85
N GLY A 95 6.75 -9.81 -4.59
CA GLY A 95 7.40 -9.95 -5.89
C GLY A 95 6.47 -10.45 -7.02
N ASN A 96 5.18 -10.13 -6.94
CA ASN A 96 4.15 -10.50 -7.90
C ASN A 96 3.62 -9.28 -8.67
N GLU A 97 4.52 -8.55 -9.34
CA GLU A 97 4.18 -7.38 -10.16
C GLU A 97 3.30 -7.74 -11.36
N ALA A 98 3.46 -8.96 -11.90
CA ALA A 98 2.62 -9.44 -13.00
C ALA A 98 1.15 -9.56 -12.57
N GLY A 99 0.88 -10.08 -11.38
CA GLY A 99 -0.47 -10.12 -10.81
C GLY A 99 -1.05 -8.73 -10.60
N LEU A 100 -0.23 -7.78 -10.16
CA LEU A 100 -0.65 -6.39 -9.99
C LEU A 100 -1.05 -5.76 -11.33
N ALA A 101 -0.23 -5.96 -12.37
CA ALA A 101 -0.51 -5.49 -13.72
C ALA A 101 -1.82 -6.10 -14.27
N LEU A 102 -2.06 -7.39 -14.01
CA LEU A 102 -3.27 -8.09 -14.46
C LEU A 102 -4.54 -7.55 -13.77
N ILE A 103 -4.50 -7.34 -12.45
CA ILE A 103 -5.63 -6.76 -11.70
C ILE A 103 -5.92 -5.34 -12.19
N PHE A 104 -4.87 -4.55 -12.43
CA PHE A 104 -5.01 -3.19 -12.94
C PHE A 104 -5.59 -3.15 -14.36
N ALA A 105 -5.16 -4.07 -15.23
CA ALA A 105 -5.70 -4.22 -16.58
C ALA A 105 -7.18 -4.64 -16.54
N ALA A 106 -7.52 -5.65 -15.73
CA ALA A 106 -8.91 -6.10 -15.56
C ALA A 106 -9.82 -4.98 -15.06
N LYS A 107 -9.35 -4.20 -14.09
CA LYS A 107 -10.07 -3.02 -13.60
C LYS A 107 -10.31 -1.99 -14.72
N SER A 108 -9.28 -1.68 -15.50
CA SER A 108 -9.37 -0.72 -16.60
C SER A 108 -10.35 -1.17 -17.69
N LEU A 109 -10.42 -2.48 -17.95
CA LEU A 109 -11.36 -3.08 -18.88
C LEU A 109 -12.82 -2.94 -18.38
N VAL A 110 -13.09 -3.32 -17.13
CA VAL A 110 -14.43 -3.23 -16.52
C VAL A 110 -14.90 -1.77 -16.40
N ARG A 111 -13.96 -0.83 -16.23
CA ARG A 111 -14.26 0.61 -16.12
C ARG A 111 -14.11 1.38 -17.43
N SER A 112 -13.94 0.69 -18.56
CA SER A 112 -13.62 1.32 -19.84
C SER A 112 -14.62 2.40 -20.28
N ASP A 113 -15.92 2.18 -20.08
CA ASP A 113 -16.95 3.16 -20.45
C ASP A 113 -16.94 4.40 -19.55
N ALA A 114 -16.67 4.24 -18.26
CA ALA A 114 -16.52 5.37 -17.36
C ALA A 114 -15.24 6.16 -17.67
N ILE A 115 -14.13 5.47 -17.97
CA ILE A 115 -12.87 6.11 -18.39
C ILE A 115 -13.04 6.91 -19.67
N LYS A 116 -13.81 6.41 -20.65
CA LYS A 116 -14.11 7.18 -21.88
C LYS A 116 -14.90 8.46 -21.59
N ARG A 117 -15.77 8.45 -20.58
CA ARG A 117 -16.62 9.59 -20.19
C ARG A 117 -15.85 10.67 -19.44
N ASP A 118 -15.01 10.28 -18.50
CA ASP A 118 -14.18 11.20 -17.71
C ASP A 118 -12.79 10.59 -17.45
N PRO A 119 -11.88 10.67 -18.44
CA PRO A 119 -10.56 10.05 -18.33
C PRO A 119 -9.70 10.70 -17.26
N GLY A 120 -9.80 12.03 -17.09
CA GLY A 120 -9.02 12.76 -16.09
C GLY A 120 -9.32 12.28 -14.67
N PHE A 121 -10.60 12.15 -14.34
CA PHE A 121 -11.01 11.68 -13.02
C PHE A 121 -10.73 10.19 -12.81
N TYR A 122 -11.19 9.33 -13.74
CA TYR A 122 -11.15 7.89 -13.52
C TYR A 122 -9.79 7.25 -13.81
N LEU A 123 -9.17 7.59 -14.93
CA LEU A 123 -7.85 7.05 -15.29
C LEU A 123 -6.76 7.79 -14.52
N GLY A 124 -6.83 9.13 -14.45
CA GLY A 124 -5.87 9.93 -13.69
C GLY A 124 -5.85 9.57 -12.20
N GLY A 125 -7.01 9.46 -11.56
CA GLY A 125 -7.12 9.02 -10.16
C GLY A 125 -6.47 7.68 -9.89
N THR A 126 -6.75 6.70 -10.75
CA THR A 126 -6.22 5.35 -10.61
C THR A 126 -4.71 5.29 -10.90
N LEU A 127 -4.19 6.02 -11.89
CA LEU A 127 -2.76 6.09 -12.17
C LEU A 127 -1.97 6.78 -11.05
N VAL A 128 -2.47 7.90 -10.54
CA VAL A 128 -1.83 8.63 -9.42
C VAL A 128 -1.79 7.75 -8.17
N ASN A 129 -2.88 7.05 -7.86
CA ASN A 129 -2.94 6.11 -6.73
C ASN A 129 -1.95 4.94 -6.91
N LEU A 130 -1.92 4.34 -8.11
CA LEU A 130 -1.01 3.23 -8.43
C LEU A 130 0.45 3.65 -8.32
N VAL A 131 0.84 4.78 -8.93
CA VAL A 131 2.23 5.25 -8.91
C VAL A 131 2.68 5.52 -7.48
N TRP A 132 1.84 6.14 -6.66
CA TRP A 132 2.13 6.33 -5.24
C TRP A 132 2.35 5.01 -4.50
N GLY A 133 1.43 4.04 -4.66
CA GLY A 133 1.55 2.73 -4.04
C GLY A 133 2.79 1.96 -4.50
N LEU A 134 3.10 2.00 -5.80
CA LEU A 134 4.30 1.39 -6.37
C LEU A 134 5.57 2.00 -5.78
N LEU A 135 5.65 3.33 -5.67
CA LEU A 135 6.82 4.02 -5.12
C LEU A 135 7.06 3.63 -3.65
N VAL A 136 6.01 3.68 -2.82
CA VAL A 136 6.12 3.33 -1.40
C VAL A 136 6.48 1.86 -1.23
N ALA A 137 5.80 0.95 -1.93
CA ALA A 137 6.03 -0.48 -1.80
C ALA A 137 7.39 -0.92 -2.36
N SER A 138 7.83 -0.35 -3.48
CA SER A 138 9.15 -0.63 -4.07
C SER A 138 10.26 -0.11 -3.17
N GLY A 139 10.11 1.10 -2.62
CA GLY A 139 11.04 1.65 -1.63
C GLY A 139 11.16 0.76 -0.39
N ALA A 140 10.03 0.30 0.13
CA ALA A 140 10.00 -0.66 1.23
C ALA A 140 10.72 -1.98 0.87
N ARG A 141 10.47 -2.55 -0.31
CA ARG A 141 11.14 -3.77 -0.76
C ARG A 141 12.66 -3.60 -0.86
N VAL A 142 13.13 -2.48 -1.40
CA VAL A 142 14.57 -2.18 -1.49
C VAL A 142 15.19 -2.10 -0.09
N LEU A 143 14.54 -1.40 0.85
CA LEU A 143 15.03 -1.31 2.22
C LEU A 143 15.07 -2.67 2.94
N LEU A 144 14.08 -3.53 2.70
CA LEU A 144 14.07 -4.92 3.21
C LEU A 144 15.16 -5.80 2.59
N ALA A 145 15.61 -5.48 1.37
CA ALA A 145 16.66 -6.25 0.70
C ALA A 145 18.07 -5.85 1.17
N ILE A 146 18.23 -4.64 1.74
CA ILE A 146 19.52 -4.09 2.18
C ILE A 146 19.75 -4.33 3.69
N GLY A 147 18.69 -4.44 4.49
CA GLY A 147 18.76 -4.58 5.96
C GLY A 147 18.46 -5.99 6.46
#